data_AF-W7YU29-F1
#
_entry.id   AF-W7YU29-F1
#
_cell.length_a   1.000
_cell.length_b   1.000
_cell.length_c   1.000
_cell.angle_alpha   90.00
_cell.angle_beta   90.00
_cell.angle_gamma   90.00
#
_symmetry.space_group_name_H-M   'P 1'
#
loop_
_entity.id
_entity.type
_entity.pdbx_description
1 polymer ?
#
loop_
_entity_poly.entity_id
_entity_poly.type
_entity_poly.pdbx_seq_one_letter_code
_entity_poly.pdbx_strand_id
1 'polypeptide(L)'
;MKDKIKGLVLGITIGTMLTGTAAFAANGTSIKAVIQKMNIYVDGSKKINTDAISYKGTTYVPVRAIGNSIGKQVGLQGDNLYIGKQPTVKVTQDRAIDLVYKKIKKDADKYKLRFMIDGEENNKYTVWAYEQMSDHTATYGWYYVNKNTGKVTKMDIASGEEVDA
;
A
#
# COMPACT_ATOMS: atom_id res chain seq x y z
N MET A 1 52.29 8.10 -27.93
CA MET A 1 51.09 7.34 -27.50
C MET A 1 50.93 7.23 -25.98
N LYS A 2 52.02 7.15 -25.20
CA LYS A 2 51.95 6.99 -23.73
C LYS A 2 51.27 8.14 -23.00
N ASP A 3 51.42 9.39 -23.45
CA ASP A 3 50.88 10.55 -22.72
C ASP A 3 49.39 10.84 -23.01
N LYS A 4 48.91 10.47 -24.20
CA LYS A 4 47.48 10.58 -24.55
C LYS A 4 46.62 9.56 -23.80
N ILE A 5 47.17 8.38 -23.52
CA ILE A 5 46.52 7.33 -22.72
C ILE A 5 46.43 7.74 -21.25
N LYS A 6 47.44 8.42 -20.70
CA LYS A 6 47.39 8.97 -19.34
C LYS A 6 46.28 10.01 -19.17
N GLY A 7 46.09 10.89 -20.15
CA GLY A 7 45.00 11.86 -20.16
C GLY A 7 43.61 11.23 -20.23
N LEU A 8 43.46 10.14 -21.01
CA LEU A 8 42.20 9.40 -21.13
C LEU A 8 41.83 8.68 -19.81
N VAL A 9 42.80 8.04 -19.16
CA VAL A 9 42.58 7.37 -17.86
C VAL A 9 42.20 8.38 -16.79
N LEU A 10 42.87 9.55 -16.75
CA LEU A 10 42.53 10.61 -15.80
C LEU A 10 41.13 11.20 -16.07
N GLY A 11 40.77 11.40 -17.34
CA GLY A 11 39.45 11.91 -17.74
C GLY A 11 38.29 10.97 -17.44
N ILE A 12 38.45 9.65 -17.63
CA ILE A 12 37.42 8.64 -17.29
C ILE A 12 37.24 8.55 -15.76
N THR A 13 38.32 8.72 -14.99
CA THR A 13 38.26 8.69 -13.53
C THR A 13 37.48 9.89 -12.96
N ILE A 14 37.58 11.06 -13.61
CA ILE A 14 36.83 12.26 -13.21
C ILE A 14 35.39 12.22 -13.76
N GLY A 15 35.21 11.73 -14.98
CA GLY A 15 33.89 11.64 -15.64
C GLY A 15 32.93 10.66 -14.96
N THR A 16 33.42 9.56 -14.38
CA THR A 16 32.59 8.60 -13.63
C THR A 16 32.13 9.14 -12.27
N MET A 17 32.78 10.16 -11.73
CA MET A 17 32.32 10.82 -10.48
C MET A 17 31.16 11.80 -10.70
N LEU A 18 30.93 12.26 -11.93
CA LEU A 18 29.96 13.32 -12.25
C LEU A 18 28.59 12.82 -12.75
N THR A 19 28.45 11.53 -13.09
CA THR A 19 27.19 10.95 -13.60
C THR A 19 26.50 10.03 -12.59
N GLY A 20 26.76 10.22 -11.30
CA GLY A 20 25.88 9.75 -10.24
C GLY A 20 24.62 10.60 -10.22
N THR A 21 23.66 10.28 -11.08
CA THR A 21 22.30 10.81 -10.97
C THR A 21 21.84 10.64 -9.52
N ALA A 22 21.57 11.77 -8.85
CA ALA A 22 20.99 11.75 -7.53
C ALA A 22 19.61 11.10 -7.66
N ALA A 23 19.52 9.82 -7.31
CA ALA A 23 18.24 9.21 -7.00
C ALA A 23 17.65 10.06 -5.87
N PHE A 24 16.55 10.76 -6.14
CA PHE A 24 15.81 11.50 -5.13
C PHE A 24 15.33 10.50 -4.08
N ALA A 25 16.12 10.32 -3.02
CA ALA A 25 15.65 9.68 -1.81
C ALA A 25 14.54 10.58 -1.27
N ALA A 26 13.37 9.99 -1.02
CA ALA A 26 12.30 10.64 -0.26
C ALA A 26 12.92 11.34 0.94
N ASN A 27 12.54 12.60 1.19
CA ASN A 27 13.06 13.45 2.27
C ASN A 27 12.96 12.74 3.64
N GLY A 28 13.93 11.88 3.92
CA GLY A 28 14.06 11.09 5.13
C GLY A 28 15.29 11.59 5.85
N THR A 29 15.12 12.02 7.10
CA THR A 29 16.27 12.36 7.93
C THR A 29 17.05 11.08 8.21
N SER A 30 18.24 10.95 7.64
CA SER A 30 19.13 9.82 7.92
C SER A 30 19.47 9.80 9.41
N ILE A 31 19.03 8.76 10.11
CA ILE A 31 19.35 8.54 11.53
C ILE A 31 20.56 7.60 11.65
N LYS A 32 21.54 7.96 12.48
CA LYS A 32 22.57 7.00 12.94
C LYS A 32 21.95 6.19 14.08
N ALA A 33 21.58 4.96 13.80
CA ALA A 33 21.01 4.04 14.78
C ALA A 33 21.84 2.76 14.86
N VAL A 34 21.87 2.14 16.04
CA VAL A 34 22.57 0.87 16.26
C VAL A 34 21.55 -0.25 16.19
N ILE A 35 21.74 -1.19 15.25
CA ILE A 35 20.97 -2.44 15.20
C ILE A 35 21.71 -3.46 16.06
N GLN A 36 21.00 -4.05 17.02
CA GLN A 36 21.57 -5.05 17.93
C GLN A 36 20.56 -6.14 18.26
N LYS A 37 21.04 -7.37 18.46
CA LYS A 37 20.21 -8.47 18.97
C LYS A 37 19.89 -8.26 20.44
N MET A 38 18.61 -8.34 20.79
CA MET A 38 18.16 -8.23 22.18
C MET A 38 17.30 -9.41 22.58
N ASN A 39 17.52 -9.90 23.82
CA ASN A 39 16.63 -10.84 24.47
C ASN A 39 15.48 -10.06 25.12
N ILE A 40 14.25 -10.37 24.75
CA ILE A 40 13.06 -9.72 25.30
C ILE A 40 12.36 -10.70 26.23
N TYR A 41 12.05 -10.18 27.41
CA TYR A 41 11.31 -10.88 28.45
C TYR A 41 9.92 -10.26 28.54
N VAL A 42 8.90 -11.10 28.54
CA VAL A 42 7.51 -10.69 28.81
C VAL A 42 7.05 -11.48 30.01
N ASP A 43 6.54 -10.77 31.02
CA ASP A 43 6.12 -11.35 32.31
C ASP A 43 7.25 -12.18 32.96
N GLY A 44 8.46 -11.62 32.97
CA GLY A 44 9.65 -12.25 33.57
C GLY A 44 10.23 -13.44 32.80
N SER A 45 9.57 -13.89 31.72
CA SER A 45 10.00 -15.04 30.92
C SER A 45 10.63 -14.60 29.61
N LYS A 46 11.79 -15.17 29.25
CA LYS A 46 12.42 -14.91 27.95
C LYS A 46 11.48 -15.41 26.85
N LYS A 47 11.00 -14.51 25.99
CA LYS A 47 10.08 -14.89 24.90
C LYS A 47 10.74 -14.87 23.53
N ILE A 48 11.58 -13.89 23.24
CA ILE A 48 12.13 -13.70 21.90
C ILE A 48 13.54 -13.13 21.91
N ASN A 49 14.31 -13.47 20.88
CA ASN A 49 15.57 -12.83 20.53
C ASN A 49 15.39 -12.19 19.14
N THR A 50 15.45 -10.86 19.06
CA THR A 50 15.17 -10.14 17.82
C THR A 50 16.10 -8.93 17.67
N ASP A 51 16.25 -8.46 16.43
CA ASP A 51 16.99 -7.24 16.15
C ASP A 51 16.16 -6.03 16.62
N ALA A 52 16.79 -5.18 17.41
CA ALA A 52 16.22 -3.94 17.91
C ALA A 52 17.09 -2.76 17.47
N ILE A 53 16.46 -1.61 17.30
CA ILE A 53 17.11 -0.37 16.89
C ILE A 53 17.20 0.54 18.09
N SER A 54 18.42 0.91 18.50
CA SER A 54 18.64 1.91 19.54
C SER A 54 18.87 3.27 18.90
N TYR A 55 18.01 4.24 19.24
CA TYR A 55 18.08 5.61 18.73
C TYR A 55 17.67 6.62 19.81
N LYS A 56 18.54 7.61 20.08
CA LYS A 56 18.32 8.68 21.10
C LYS A 56 17.88 8.13 22.47
N GLY A 57 18.53 7.08 22.96
CA GLY A 57 18.19 6.45 24.24
C GLY A 57 16.87 5.66 24.25
N THR A 58 16.21 5.53 23.09
CA THR A 58 14.99 4.72 22.93
C THR A 58 15.30 3.47 22.13
N THR A 59 14.79 2.33 22.58
CA THR A 59 14.89 1.05 21.88
C THR A 59 13.60 0.76 21.13
N TYR A 60 13.69 0.62 19.82
CA TYR A 60 12.59 0.27 18.93
C TYR A 60 12.67 -1.22 18.59
N VAL A 61 11.59 -1.93 18.84
CA VAL A 61 11.50 -3.37 18.60
C VAL A 61 10.44 -3.64 17.53
N PRO A 62 10.66 -4.61 16.62
CA PRO A 62 9.64 -5.02 15.66
C PRO A 62 8.35 -5.44 16.38
N VAL A 63 7.26 -4.72 16.14
CA VAL A 63 5.97 -4.99 16.75
C VAL A 63 5.47 -6.43 16.47
N ARG A 64 5.81 -7.00 15.32
CA ARG A 64 5.51 -8.41 14.98
C ARG A 64 6.23 -9.40 15.90
N ALA A 65 7.47 -9.11 16.29
CA ALA A 65 8.22 -9.92 17.26
C ALA A 65 7.52 -9.90 18.63
N ILE A 66 7.08 -8.72 19.08
CA ILE A 66 6.32 -8.58 20.33
C ILE A 66 4.97 -9.30 20.25
N GLY A 67 4.19 -9.08 19.20
CA GLY A 67 2.88 -9.76 19.03
C GLY A 67 3.01 -11.28 19.08
N ASN A 68 3.96 -11.86 18.35
CA ASN A 68 4.21 -13.30 18.37
C ASN A 68 4.60 -13.79 19.77
N SER A 69 5.38 -13.01 20.51
CA SER A 69 5.82 -13.34 21.87
C SER A 69 4.68 -13.44 22.88
N ILE A 70 3.56 -12.73 22.63
CA ILE A 70 2.34 -12.73 23.45
C ILE A 70 1.18 -13.49 22.79
N GLY A 71 1.45 -14.28 21.74
CA GLY A 71 0.43 -15.07 21.05
C GLY A 71 -0.64 -14.23 20.34
N LYS A 72 -0.32 -12.99 19.94
CA LYS A 72 -1.22 -12.09 19.21
C LYS A 72 -0.71 -11.87 17.79
N GLN A 73 -1.59 -12.10 16.81
CA GLN A 73 -1.31 -11.76 15.42
C GLN A 73 -1.16 -10.24 15.27
N VAL A 74 -0.16 -9.81 14.50
CA VAL A 74 -0.01 -8.40 14.10
C VAL A 74 -0.34 -8.27 12.62
N GLY A 75 -1.33 -7.45 12.30
CA GLY A 75 -1.73 -7.15 10.92
C GLY A 75 -1.65 -5.67 10.64
N LEU A 76 -1.30 -5.33 9.39
CA LEU A 76 -1.33 -3.97 8.87
C LEU A 76 -2.45 -3.91 7.83
N GLN A 77 -3.39 -2.98 7.98
CA GLN A 77 -4.44 -2.73 6.99
C GLN A 77 -4.54 -1.23 6.71
N GLY A 78 -4.14 -0.83 5.49
CA GLY A 78 -3.89 0.58 5.18
C GLY A 78 -2.80 1.13 6.10
N ASP A 79 -3.04 2.30 6.69
CA ASP A 79 -2.14 2.96 7.64
C ASP A 79 -2.35 2.50 9.10
N ASN A 80 -3.23 1.52 9.33
CA ASN A 80 -3.60 1.06 10.67
C ASN A 80 -2.91 -0.26 11.02
N LEU A 81 -2.31 -0.30 12.21
CA LEU A 81 -1.67 -1.49 12.78
C LEU A 81 -2.57 -2.12 13.85
N TYR A 82 -2.86 -3.41 13.72
CA TYR A 82 -3.72 -4.18 14.61
C TYR A 82 -2.94 -5.27 15.33
N ILE A 83 -3.08 -5.38 16.65
CA ILE A 83 -2.52 -6.45 17.47
C ILE A 83 -3.67 -7.26 18.07
N GLY A 84 -3.72 -8.56 17.79
CA GLY A 84 -4.79 -9.45 18.22
C GLY A 84 -5.93 -9.53 17.21
N LYS A 85 -7.14 -9.06 17.58
CA LYS A 85 -8.32 -9.14 16.73
C LYS A 85 -8.10 -8.30 15.47
N GLN A 86 -8.09 -8.99 14.33
CA GLN A 86 -8.02 -8.32 13.04
C GLN A 86 -9.41 -7.77 12.68
N PRO A 87 -9.49 -6.59 12.05
CA PRO A 87 -10.77 -6.05 11.63
C PRO A 87 -11.42 -7.05 10.67
N THR A 88 -12.65 -7.44 11.01
CA THR A 88 -13.39 -8.52 10.37
C THR A 88 -14.50 -7.98 9.49
N VAL A 89 -14.42 -6.71 9.09
CA VAL A 89 -15.42 -6.14 8.18
C VAL A 89 -14.96 -6.48 6.78
N LYS A 90 -15.28 -7.72 6.35
CA LYS A 90 -15.43 -8.01 4.93
C LYS A 90 -16.60 -7.13 4.48
N VAL A 91 -16.32 -6.03 3.80
CA VAL A 91 -17.34 -5.27 3.06
C VAL A 91 -18.23 -6.30 2.38
N THR A 92 -19.54 -6.25 2.58
CA THR A 92 -20.46 -7.14 1.88
C THR A 92 -20.66 -6.64 0.45
N GLN A 93 -21.20 -7.47 -0.44
CA GLN A 93 -21.55 -7.04 -1.80
C GLN A 93 -22.48 -5.81 -1.79
N ASP A 94 -23.53 -5.82 -0.97
CA ASP A 94 -24.44 -4.67 -0.80
C ASP A 94 -23.72 -3.42 -0.30
N ARG A 95 -22.78 -3.61 0.64
CA ARG A 95 -21.99 -2.49 1.16
C ARG A 95 -21.04 -1.95 0.10
N ALA A 96 -20.49 -2.80 -0.78
CA ALA A 96 -19.65 -2.37 -1.90
C ALA A 96 -20.45 -1.52 -2.89
N ILE A 97 -21.67 -1.95 -3.24
CA ILE A 97 -22.57 -1.18 -4.11
C ILE A 97 -22.92 0.17 -3.47
N ASP A 98 -23.27 0.21 -2.19
CA ASP A 98 -23.58 1.46 -1.48
C ASP A 98 -22.37 2.42 -1.42
N LEU A 99 -21.16 1.89 -1.24
CA LEU A 99 -19.93 2.69 -1.27
C LEU A 99 -19.70 3.33 -2.64
N VAL A 100 -19.91 2.58 -3.73
CA VAL A 100 -19.77 3.10 -5.09
C VAL A 100 -20.85 4.12 -5.40
N TYR A 101 -22.12 3.80 -5.09
CA TYR A 101 -23.24 4.75 -5.27
C TYR A 101 -22.96 6.07 -4.55
N LYS A 102 -22.53 6.04 -3.28
CA LYS A 102 -22.20 7.25 -2.51
C LYS A 102 -21.06 8.03 -3.13
N LYS A 103 -20.03 7.33 -3.63
CA LYS A 103 -18.83 7.94 -4.22
C LYS A 103 -19.15 8.72 -5.50
N ILE A 104 -20.05 8.20 -6.34
CA ILE A 104 -20.46 8.84 -7.62
C ILE A 104 -21.91 9.34 -7.62
N LYS A 105 -22.46 9.64 -6.44
CA LYS A 105 -23.90 9.92 -6.23
C LYS A 105 -24.49 10.92 -7.22
N LYS A 106 -23.76 12.02 -7.47
CA LYS A 106 -24.22 13.07 -8.39
C LYS A 106 -24.50 12.54 -9.78
N ASP A 107 -23.60 11.72 -10.32
CA ASP A 107 -23.72 11.14 -11.64
C ASP A 107 -24.68 9.94 -11.62
N ALA A 108 -24.64 9.13 -10.56
CA ALA A 108 -25.57 8.03 -10.35
C ALA A 108 -27.03 8.48 -10.40
N ASP A 109 -27.37 9.56 -9.70
CA ASP A 109 -28.72 10.11 -9.70
C ASP A 109 -29.07 10.77 -11.04
N LYS A 110 -28.12 11.50 -11.65
CA LYS A 110 -28.31 12.19 -12.93
C LYS A 110 -28.62 11.23 -14.07
N TYR A 111 -27.85 10.15 -14.18
CA TYR A 111 -27.96 9.14 -15.24
C TYR A 111 -28.79 7.92 -14.82
N LYS A 112 -29.43 7.97 -13.64
CA LYS A 112 -30.23 6.86 -13.07
C LYS A 112 -29.49 5.51 -13.14
N LEU A 113 -28.22 5.55 -12.75
CA LEU A 113 -27.33 4.40 -12.86
C LEU A 113 -27.82 3.24 -12.00
N ARG A 114 -27.66 2.04 -12.54
CA ARG A 114 -27.80 0.76 -11.85
C ARG A 114 -26.42 0.22 -11.52
N PHE A 115 -26.38 -0.65 -10.52
CA PHE A 115 -25.14 -1.21 -9.98
C PHE A 115 -25.32 -2.72 -9.81
N MET A 116 -24.29 -3.48 -10.16
CA MET A 116 -24.21 -4.90 -9.83
C MET A 116 -22.77 -5.32 -9.52
N ILE A 117 -22.62 -6.46 -8.86
CA ILE A 117 -21.32 -7.11 -8.70
C ILE A 117 -20.99 -7.83 -10.01
N ASP A 118 -19.93 -7.37 -10.67
CA ASP A 118 -19.43 -7.95 -11.93
C ASP A 118 -18.28 -8.93 -11.67
N GLY A 119 -17.58 -8.77 -10.56
CA GLY A 119 -16.47 -9.63 -10.18
C GLY A 119 -16.22 -9.67 -8.68
N GLU A 120 -15.73 -10.80 -8.21
CA GLU A 120 -15.34 -11.00 -6.82
C GLU A 120 -13.98 -11.69 -6.73
N GLU A 121 -13.00 -10.98 -6.17
CA GLU A 121 -11.67 -11.50 -5.88
C GLU A 121 -11.45 -11.60 -4.37
N ASN A 122 -10.35 -12.23 -3.92
CA ASN A 122 -10.08 -12.42 -2.49
C ASN A 122 -10.07 -11.09 -1.69
N ASN A 123 -9.60 -9.99 -2.29
CA ASN A 123 -9.44 -8.71 -1.59
C ASN A 123 -10.35 -7.58 -2.09
N LYS A 124 -11.11 -7.77 -3.18
CA LYS A 124 -11.93 -6.70 -3.79
C LYS A 124 -13.22 -7.22 -4.42
N TYR A 125 -14.21 -6.34 -4.48
CA TYR A 125 -15.37 -6.46 -5.38
C TYR A 125 -15.18 -5.55 -6.59
N THR A 126 -15.61 -6.02 -7.75
CA THR A 126 -15.79 -5.19 -8.95
C THR A 126 -17.27 -4.86 -9.06
N VAL A 127 -17.60 -3.57 -8.99
CA VAL A 127 -18.95 -3.04 -9.13
C VAL A 127 -19.06 -2.40 -10.50
N TRP A 128 -19.96 -2.91 -11.33
CA TRP A 128 -20.29 -2.33 -12.63
C TRP A 128 -21.43 -1.34 -12.47
N ALA A 129 -21.18 -0.08 -12.85
CA ALA A 129 -22.17 0.97 -12.91
C ALA A 129 -22.60 1.18 -14.37
N TYR A 130 -23.90 1.17 -14.63
CA TYR A 130 -24.44 1.23 -16.00
C TYR A 130 -25.81 1.88 -16.06
N GLU A 131 -26.16 2.40 -17.22
CA GLU A 131 -27.50 2.87 -17.55
C GLU A 131 -28.22 1.81 -18.40
N GLN A 132 -29.44 1.44 -17.99
CA GLN A 132 -30.28 0.52 -18.74
C GLN A 132 -31.22 1.32 -19.65
N MET A 133 -30.99 1.27 -20.95
CA MET A 133 -31.88 1.86 -21.96
C MET A 133 -32.79 0.80 -22.58
N SER A 134 -33.71 1.23 -23.45
CA SER A 134 -34.71 0.35 -24.06
C SER A 134 -34.12 -0.66 -25.05
N ASP A 135 -33.05 -0.26 -25.75
CA ASP A 135 -32.44 -1.00 -26.85
C ASP A 135 -31.01 -1.48 -26.54
N HIS A 136 -30.36 -0.93 -25.50
CA HIS A 136 -29.04 -1.33 -25.08
C HIS A 136 -28.75 -1.00 -23.61
N THR A 137 -27.59 -1.47 -23.12
CA THR A 137 -27.03 -1.11 -21.82
C THR A 137 -25.75 -0.30 -22.05
N ALA A 138 -25.67 0.88 -21.45
CA ALA A 138 -24.50 1.74 -21.53
C ALA A 138 -23.67 1.66 -20.25
N THR A 139 -22.43 1.18 -20.35
CA THR A 139 -21.53 1.16 -19.19
C THR A 139 -21.08 2.57 -18.83
N TYR A 140 -21.25 2.94 -17.56
CA TYR A 140 -20.70 4.15 -17.01
C TYR A 140 -19.27 3.93 -16.49
N GLY A 141 -19.02 2.79 -15.84
CA GLY A 141 -17.66 2.41 -15.43
C GLY A 141 -17.61 1.18 -14.52
N TRP A 142 -16.38 0.71 -14.31
CA TRP A 142 -16.07 -0.34 -13.34
C TRP A 142 -15.32 0.23 -12.15
N TYR A 143 -15.80 -0.09 -10.96
CA TYR A 143 -15.26 0.37 -9.69
C TYR A 143 -14.77 -0.82 -8.88
N TYR A 144 -13.62 -0.67 -8.23
CA TYR A 144 -13.07 -1.68 -7.35
C TYR A 144 -13.23 -1.23 -5.91
N VAL A 145 -13.78 -2.12 -5.08
CA VAL A 145 -13.99 -1.87 -3.65
C VAL A 145 -13.16 -2.84 -2.84
N ASN A 146 -12.17 -2.33 -2.11
CA ASN A 146 -11.35 -3.16 -1.24
C ASN A 146 -12.21 -3.75 -0.11
N LYS A 147 -12.20 -5.07 0.04
CA LYS A 147 -13.03 -5.80 1.01
C LYS A 147 -12.67 -5.51 2.46
N ASN A 148 -11.46 -5.05 2.74
CA ASN A 148 -10.96 -4.84 4.10
C ASN A 148 -11.05 -3.37 4.51
N THR A 149 -10.84 -2.45 3.56
CA THR A 149 -10.79 -1.00 3.85
C THR A 149 -12.02 -0.24 3.36
N GLY A 150 -12.79 -0.80 2.42
CA GLY A 150 -13.87 -0.08 1.74
C GLY A 150 -13.38 1.03 0.79
N LYS A 151 -12.07 1.14 0.53
CA LYS A 151 -11.52 2.09 -0.45
C LYS A 151 -12.12 1.78 -1.83
N VAL A 152 -12.61 2.82 -2.51
CA VAL A 152 -13.16 2.75 -3.87
C VAL A 152 -12.17 3.36 -4.86
N THR A 153 -11.76 2.56 -5.84
CA THR A 153 -10.98 2.94 -7.02
C THR A 153 -11.79 2.63 -8.28
N LYS A 154 -11.33 3.05 -9.45
CA LYS A 154 -12.00 2.79 -10.73
C LYS A 154 -11.01 2.38 -11.80
N MET A 155 -11.52 1.65 -12.79
CA MET A 155 -10.79 1.45 -14.04
C MET A 155 -10.84 2.75 -14.85
N ASP A 156 -9.67 3.32 -15.14
CA ASP A 156 -9.55 4.32 -16.19
C ASP A 156 -9.62 3.61 -17.54
N ILE A 157 -10.68 3.85 -18.29
CA ILE A 157 -10.94 3.19 -19.58
C ILE A 157 -9.92 3.64 -20.63
N ALA A 158 -9.36 4.86 -20.51
CA ALA A 158 -8.41 5.38 -21.48
C ALA A 158 -7.02 4.76 -21.33
N SER A 159 -6.55 4.59 -20.08
CA SER A 159 -5.23 4.02 -19.79
C SER A 159 -5.25 2.52 -19.50
N GLY A 160 -6.40 1.96 -19.11
CA GLY A 160 -6.53 0.60 -18.61
C GLY A 160 -6.02 0.42 -17.18
N GLU A 161 -5.58 1.49 -16.51
CA GLU A 161 -5.03 1.43 -15.15
C GLU A 161 -6.10 1.62 -14.07
N GLU A 162 -5.82 1.14 -12.86
CA GLU A 162 -6.64 1.38 -11.69
C GLU A 162 -6.26 2.72 -11.04
N VAL A 163 -7.21 3.65 -10.95
CA VAL A 163 -7.02 4.99 -10.39
C VAL A 163 -8.00 5.27 -9.26
N ASP A 164 -7.75 6.29 -8.44
CA ASP A 164 -8.72 6.71 -7.43
C ASP A 164 -10.03 7.17 -8.10
N ALA A 165 -11.16 6.70 -7.54
CA ALA A 165 -12.49 6.92 -8.12
C ALA A 165 -12.95 8.38 -8.02
#